data_AF-A0A177XWW0-F1
#
_entry.id   AF-A0A177XWW0-F1
#
_cell.length_a   1.000
_cell.length_b   1.000
_cell.length_c   1.000
_cell.angle_alpha   90.00
_cell.angle_beta   90.00
_cell.angle_gamma   90.00
#
_symmetry.space_group_name_H-M   'P 1'
#
loop_
_entity.id
_entity.type
_entity.pdbx_description
1 polymer ?
#
loop_
_entity_poly.entity_id
_entity_poly.type
_entity_poly.pdbx_seq_one_letter_code
_entity_poly.pdbx_strand_id
1 'polypeptide(L)'
;MLNYQIVHRDKEFQRNNRLFQANKKRMFSVQPDLVIDFAQSPRLFFAKKYADILSSMAPEGIERIKNPFRPLEDLDAQIDIGTEEELETIDDIDYVFFHVFNRYDVLDEGATQWNCDIASIGAVAVPILDENKLNAIPLQQRLLFKLDQDPSFMFVHDSVVDAMLNAKMQDIWVRWAE
;
A
#
# COMPACT_ATOMS: atom_id res chain seq x y z
N MET A 1 10.02 17.17 -7.87
CA MET A 1 8.71 16.75 -7.33
C MET A 1 8.84 15.25 -7.09
N LEU A 2 8.62 14.79 -5.87
CA LEU A 2 8.70 13.36 -5.58
C LEU A 2 7.50 12.67 -6.24
N ASN A 3 7.78 11.77 -7.18
CA ASN A 3 6.79 11.08 -8.01
C ASN A 3 6.06 9.96 -7.24
N TYR A 4 5.67 10.24 -5.99
CA TYR A 4 5.19 9.23 -5.03
C TYR A 4 4.03 9.74 -4.18
N GLN A 5 3.06 8.86 -3.97
CA GLN A 5 2.00 9.02 -2.99
C GLN A 5 2.28 8.17 -1.76
N ILE A 6 1.92 8.70 -0.59
CA ILE A 6 2.16 8.04 0.69
C ILE A 6 0.87 7.37 1.16
N VAL A 7 0.94 6.05 1.38
CA VAL A 7 -0.10 5.27 2.03
C VAL A 7 0.36 5.00 3.46
N HIS A 8 -0.22 5.71 4.42
CA HIS A 8 0.13 5.64 5.84
C HIS A 8 -1.13 5.76 6.70
N ARG A 9 -1.10 5.25 7.94
CA ARG A 9 -2.31 5.20 8.77
C ARG A 9 -2.81 6.57 9.26
N ASP A 10 -1.91 7.51 9.38
CA ASP A 10 -2.27 8.89 9.66
C ASP A 10 -2.79 9.55 8.37
N LYS A 11 -4.01 10.09 8.47
CA LYS A 11 -4.74 10.71 7.36
C LYS A 11 -4.05 11.97 6.86
N GLU A 12 -3.21 12.62 7.68
CA GLU A 12 -2.45 13.80 7.26
C GLU A 12 -1.60 13.51 6.01
N PHE A 13 -0.93 12.35 5.96
CA PHE A 13 -0.09 11.97 4.81
C PHE A 13 -0.89 11.64 3.55
N GLN A 14 -2.19 11.38 3.70
CA GLN A 14 -3.06 11.04 2.58
C GLN A 14 -3.78 12.25 1.98
N ARG A 15 -3.70 13.43 2.62
CA ARG A 15 -4.50 14.62 2.23
C ARG A 15 -4.28 15.07 0.78
N ASN A 16 -3.08 14.90 0.27
CA ASN A 16 -2.70 15.34 -1.08
C ASN A 16 -2.62 14.18 -2.09
N ASN A 17 -2.98 12.96 -1.69
CA ASN A 17 -2.99 11.84 -2.60
C ASN A 17 -4.07 12.04 -3.67
N ARG A 18 -3.75 11.71 -4.92
CA ARG A 18 -4.68 11.79 -6.05
C ARG A 18 -5.64 10.61 -6.08
N LEU A 19 -5.20 9.48 -5.52
CA LEU A 19 -5.95 8.23 -5.49
C LEU A 19 -6.31 7.86 -4.05
N PHE A 20 -5.30 7.63 -3.21
CA PHE A 20 -5.47 7.11 -1.85
C PHE A 20 -5.90 8.19 -0.86
N GLN A 21 -7.15 8.63 -0.98
CA GLN A 21 -7.78 9.54 -0.02
C GLN A 21 -8.62 8.71 0.97
N ALA A 22 -8.33 8.81 2.27
CA ALA A 22 -9.11 8.15 3.31
C ALA A 22 -10.55 8.68 3.34
N ASN A 23 -11.46 8.04 2.60
CA ASN A 23 -12.87 8.36 2.64
C ASN A 23 -13.49 7.86 3.95
N LYS A 24 -14.04 8.80 4.75
CA LYS A 24 -14.84 8.48 5.94
C LYS A 24 -16.26 8.00 5.60
N LYS A 25 -16.70 8.17 4.35
CA LYS A 25 -18.07 7.91 3.92
C LYS A 25 -18.06 7.11 2.63
N ARG A 26 -18.59 5.89 2.69
CA ARG A 26 -18.83 5.02 1.53
C ARG A 26 -19.57 5.84 0.46
N MET A 27 -18.94 6.03 -0.72
CA MET A 27 -19.54 6.88 -1.76
C MET A 27 -20.69 6.17 -2.49
N PHE A 28 -20.73 4.83 -2.49
CA PHE A 28 -21.77 4.06 -3.17
C PHE A 28 -22.11 2.73 -2.47
N SER A 29 -23.30 2.19 -2.72
CA SER A 29 -23.66 0.80 -2.37
C SER A 29 -22.90 -0.26 -3.19
N VAL A 30 -21.92 0.17 -3.98
CA VAL A 30 -21.07 -0.67 -4.82
C VAL A 30 -19.87 -1.15 -3.98
N GLN A 31 -19.16 -2.13 -4.50
CA GLN A 31 -18.02 -2.80 -3.87
C GLN A 31 -16.72 -2.03 -4.14
N PRO A 32 -15.75 -2.04 -3.22
CA PRO A 32 -14.53 -1.26 -3.38
C PRO A 32 -13.68 -1.73 -4.55
N ASP A 33 -13.09 -0.77 -5.26
CA ASP A 33 -12.05 -1.06 -6.24
C ASP A 33 -10.72 -1.46 -5.55
N LEU A 34 -10.49 -0.93 -4.34
CA LEU A 34 -9.32 -1.19 -3.50
C LEU A 34 -9.72 -1.14 -2.02
N VAL A 35 -9.31 -2.15 -1.26
CA VAL A 35 -9.31 -2.11 0.20
C VAL A 35 -7.86 -1.93 0.69
N ILE A 36 -7.65 -0.97 1.57
CA ILE A 36 -6.40 -0.76 2.28
C ILE A 36 -6.63 -1.11 3.75
N ASP A 37 -5.89 -2.10 4.23
CA ASP A 37 -5.94 -2.50 5.63
C ASP A 37 -4.69 -2.03 6.38
N PHE A 38 -4.92 -1.35 7.50
CA PHE A 38 -3.89 -0.82 8.38
C PHE A 38 -3.94 -1.51 9.74
N ALA A 39 -3.47 -2.76 9.80
CA ALA A 39 -3.21 -3.46 11.07
C ALA A 39 -1.83 -3.07 11.66
N GLN A 40 -0.75 -3.41 10.95
CA GLN A 40 0.63 -3.08 11.35
C GLN A 40 1.42 -2.38 10.24
N SER A 41 1.16 -2.73 8.98
CA SER A 41 1.67 -2.05 7.78
C SER A 41 0.58 -2.07 6.72
N PRO A 42 0.60 -1.13 5.75
CA PRO A 42 -0.44 -1.06 4.74
C PRO A 42 -0.47 -2.35 3.92
N ARG A 43 -1.65 -2.95 3.78
CA ARG A 43 -1.95 -4.08 2.91
C ARG A 43 -2.92 -3.62 1.83
N LEU A 44 -2.63 -3.94 0.57
CA LEU A 44 -3.44 -3.53 -0.58
C LEU A 44 -4.19 -4.74 -1.16
N PHE A 45 -5.52 -4.65 -1.17
CA PHE A 45 -6.43 -5.65 -1.74
C PHE A 45 -7.16 -5.04 -2.92
N PHE A 46 -6.75 -5.39 -4.13
CA PHE A 46 -7.34 -4.86 -5.36
C PHE A 46 -8.46 -5.77 -5.85
N ALA A 47 -9.57 -5.19 -6.32
CA ALA A 47 -10.47 -5.93 -7.17
C ALA A 47 -9.71 -6.43 -8.40
N LYS A 48 -9.98 -7.68 -8.82
CA LYS A 48 -9.19 -8.41 -9.83
C LYS A 48 -8.77 -7.58 -11.06
N LYS A 49 -9.68 -6.79 -11.65
CA LYS A 49 -9.40 -5.96 -12.83
C LYS A 49 -8.24 -4.96 -12.63
N TYR A 50 -8.07 -4.40 -11.42
CA TYR A 50 -6.97 -3.50 -11.11
C TYR A 50 -5.70 -4.24 -10.69
N ALA A 51 -5.86 -5.41 -10.07
CA ALA A 51 -4.74 -6.30 -9.78
C ALA A 51 -4.01 -6.72 -11.07
N ASP A 52 -4.76 -7.01 -12.13
CA ASP A 52 -4.21 -7.36 -13.44
C ASP A 52 -3.45 -6.18 -14.07
N ILE A 53 -3.90 -4.93 -13.84
CA ILE A 53 -3.18 -3.72 -14.27
C ILE A 53 -1.83 -3.63 -13.55
N LEU A 54 -1.80 -3.71 -12.21
CA LEU A 54 -0.55 -3.66 -11.46
C LEU A 54 0.40 -4.79 -11.89
N SER A 55 -0.14 -6.00 -12.10
CA SER A 55 0.65 -7.15 -12.57
C SER A 55 1.27 -6.88 -13.96
N SER A 56 0.54 -6.23 -14.86
CA SER A 56 1.02 -5.90 -16.21
C SER A 56 2.18 -4.90 -16.23
N MET A 57 2.35 -4.12 -15.15
CA MET A 57 3.49 -3.22 -14.98
C MET A 57 4.79 -3.97 -14.64
N ALA A 58 4.72 -5.28 -14.39
CA ALA A 58 5.81 -6.14 -14.00
C ALA A 58 6.63 -5.58 -12.81
N PRO A 59 5.99 -5.27 -11.67
CA PRO A 59 6.72 -4.84 -10.48
C PRO A 59 7.61 -5.96 -9.96
N GLU A 60 8.83 -5.61 -9.55
CA GLU A 60 9.76 -6.52 -8.88
C GLU A 60 9.59 -6.39 -7.36
N GLY A 61 9.75 -7.49 -6.62
CA GLY A 61 9.64 -7.50 -5.14
C GLY A 61 8.22 -7.25 -4.61
N ILE A 62 7.22 -7.43 -5.47
CA ILE A 62 5.80 -7.41 -5.12
C ILE A 62 5.19 -8.71 -5.62
N GLU A 63 4.54 -9.44 -4.72
CA GLU A 63 3.94 -10.73 -5.03
C GLU A 63 2.41 -10.66 -4.99
N ARG A 64 1.79 -11.20 -6.03
CA ARG A 64 0.35 -11.40 -6.08
C ARG A 64 0.01 -12.68 -5.31
N ILE A 65 -0.63 -12.53 -4.17
CA ILE A 65 -1.03 -13.64 -3.32
C ILE A 65 -2.55 -13.81 -3.43
N LYS A 66 -2.99 -15.05 -3.67
CA LYS A 66 -4.38 -15.43 -3.44
C LYS A 66 -4.56 -15.54 -1.93
N ASN A 67 -4.95 -14.44 -1.29
CA ASN A 67 -5.20 -14.43 0.13
C ASN A 67 -6.70 -14.63 0.37
N PRO A 68 -7.13 -15.66 1.11
CA PRO A 68 -8.41 -15.62 1.77
C PRO A 68 -8.28 -14.59 2.91
N PHE A 69 -8.57 -13.32 2.66
CA PHE A 69 -8.60 -12.33 3.74
C PHE A 69 -9.65 -12.79 4.76
N ARG A 70 -9.33 -12.77 6.06
CA ARG A 70 -10.23 -13.29 7.10
C ARG A 70 -10.16 -12.38 8.31
N PRO A 71 -10.86 -11.24 8.30
CA PRO A 71 -10.66 -10.17 9.28
C PRO A 71 -10.93 -10.57 10.75
N LEU A 72 -11.69 -11.64 11.01
CA LEU A 72 -11.89 -12.17 12.36
C LEU A 72 -10.77 -13.14 12.82
N GLU A 73 -10.12 -13.83 11.88
CA GLU A 73 -9.04 -14.79 12.15
C GLU A 73 -7.66 -14.11 12.11
N ASP A 74 -7.51 -13.07 11.28
CA ASP A 74 -6.31 -12.23 11.13
C ASP A 74 -6.04 -11.32 12.35
N LEU A 75 -7.02 -11.19 13.27
CA LEU A 75 -6.87 -10.47 14.54
C LEU A 75 -5.97 -11.22 15.53
N ASP A 76 -5.93 -12.55 15.45
CA ASP A 76 -5.27 -13.41 16.44
C ASP A 76 -4.05 -14.20 15.88
N ALA A 77 -3.81 -14.20 14.58
CA ALA A 77 -2.76 -15.03 13.97
C ALA A 77 -1.87 -14.29 12.96
N GLN A 78 -0.61 -14.73 12.91
CA GLN A 78 0.35 -14.47 11.83
C GLN A 78 -0.34 -14.68 10.48
N ILE A 79 -0.12 -13.76 9.53
CA ILE A 79 -0.67 -13.80 8.17
C ILE A 79 -0.64 -15.24 7.64
N ASP A 80 -1.79 -15.91 7.61
CA ASP A 80 -1.91 -17.21 6.97
C ASP A 80 -1.95 -16.96 5.46
N ILE A 81 -0.81 -17.20 4.83
CA ILE A 81 -0.69 -17.16 3.37
C ILE A 81 -1.32 -18.47 2.89
N GLY A 82 -2.65 -18.48 2.77
CA GLY A 82 -3.42 -19.69 2.48
C GLY A 82 -2.88 -20.50 1.30
N THR A 83 -3.18 -21.79 1.26
CA THR A 83 -2.90 -22.66 0.11
C THR A 83 -3.87 -22.37 -1.04
N GLU A 84 -3.39 -22.50 -2.28
CA GLU A 84 -3.89 -21.97 -3.58
C GLU A 84 -5.40 -22.03 -3.95
N GLU A 85 -6.29 -22.58 -3.14
CA GLU A 85 -7.60 -23.06 -3.59
C GLU A 85 -8.80 -22.12 -3.36
N GLU A 86 -8.73 -21.08 -2.52
CA GLU A 86 -9.93 -20.23 -2.26
C GLU A 86 -9.62 -18.72 -2.30
N LEU A 87 -10.21 -18.03 -3.28
CA LEU A 87 -10.26 -16.56 -3.32
C LEU A 87 -11.35 -16.08 -2.36
N GLU A 88 -11.07 -15.06 -1.54
CA GLU A 88 -12.15 -14.44 -0.78
C GLU A 88 -13.02 -13.60 -1.72
N THR A 89 -14.31 -13.90 -1.69
CA THR A 89 -15.35 -13.18 -2.39
C THR A 89 -15.97 -12.18 -1.41
N ILE A 90 -15.68 -10.89 -1.57
CA ILE A 90 -16.43 -9.84 -0.86
C ILE A 90 -17.50 -9.35 -1.83
N ASP A 91 -18.76 -9.59 -1.49
CA ASP A 91 -19.94 -9.19 -2.29
C ASP A 91 -19.94 -9.72 -3.75
N ASP A 92 -19.40 -10.89 -4.06
CA ASP A 92 -19.24 -11.44 -5.44
C ASP A 92 -18.06 -10.89 -6.27
N ILE A 93 -17.09 -10.21 -5.64
CA ILE A 93 -15.82 -9.83 -6.28
C ILE A 93 -14.63 -10.51 -5.61
N ASP A 94 -13.78 -11.11 -6.45
CA ASP A 94 -12.47 -11.62 -6.07
C ASP A 94 -11.50 -10.45 -5.82
N TYR A 95 -11.00 -10.38 -4.58
CA TYR A 95 -9.91 -9.48 -4.24
C TYR A 95 -8.58 -10.21 -4.33
N VAL A 96 -7.57 -9.46 -4.74
CA VAL A 96 -6.21 -9.93 -4.88
C VAL A 96 -5.34 -9.11 -3.96
N PHE A 97 -4.64 -9.81 -3.07
CA PHE A 97 -3.69 -9.21 -2.17
C PHE A 97 -2.33 -9.09 -2.86
N PHE A 98 -1.67 -7.93 -2.71
CA PHE A 98 -0.26 -7.77 -3.07
C PHE A 98 0.60 -7.63 -1.82
N HIS A 99 1.51 -8.58 -1.63
CA HIS A 99 2.55 -8.45 -0.63
C HIS A 99 3.72 -7.64 -1.21
N VAL A 100 4.04 -6.52 -0.56
CA VAL A 100 5.19 -5.68 -0.93
C VAL A 100 6.36 -6.07 -0.05
N PHE A 101 7.32 -6.81 -0.61
CA PHE A 101 8.56 -7.22 0.08
C PHE A 101 9.61 -6.12 0.11
N ASN A 102 9.59 -5.23 -0.89
CA ASN A 102 10.57 -4.16 -1.00
C ASN A 102 10.50 -3.23 0.21
N ARG A 103 11.63 -3.16 0.91
CA ARG A 103 11.90 -2.18 1.95
C ARG A 103 13.23 -1.51 1.64
N TYR A 104 13.26 -0.20 1.77
CA TYR A 104 14.44 0.58 1.42
C TYR A 104 14.73 1.67 2.45
N ASP A 105 16.01 1.81 2.77
CA ASP A 105 16.60 3.02 3.33
C ASP A 105 16.83 4.05 2.21
N VAL A 106 15.81 4.88 1.97
CA VAL A 106 15.82 5.97 0.95
C VAL A 106 15.52 7.32 1.57
N LEU A 107 15.66 7.46 2.88
CA LEU A 107 15.44 8.72 3.57
C LEU A 107 16.70 9.58 3.50
N ASP A 108 16.49 10.89 3.36
CA ASP A 108 17.47 11.92 3.68
C ASP A 108 17.53 12.05 5.19
N GLU A 109 18.61 11.57 5.80
CA GLU A 109 18.79 11.55 7.26
C GLU A 109 18.80 12.95 7.87
N GLY A 110 19.32 13.95 7.14
CA GLY A 110 19.45 15.32 7.63
C GLY A 110 18.18 16.15 7.48
N ALA A 111 17.31 15.79 6.54
CA ALA A 111 16.04 16.48 6.29
C ALA A 111 14.81 15.78 6.89
N THR A 112 14.87 14.47 7.11
CA THR A 112 13.78 13.69 7.71
C THR A 112 13.55 14.10 9.17
N GLN A 113 12.28 14.23 9.56
CA GLN A 113 11.92 14.43 10.96
C GLN A 113 11.64 13.08 11.62
N TRP A 114 12.34 12.82 12.73
CA TRP A 114 12.30 11.55 13.46
C TRP A 114 11.58 11.72 14.80
N ASN A 115 10.82 10.70 15.20
CA ASN A 115 10.25 10.61 16.56
C ASN A 115 11.21 9.91 17.53
N CYS A 116 12.05 8.99 17.01
CA CYS A 116 13.06 8.29 17.78
C CYS A 116 14.19 7.78 16.87
N ASP A 117 15.30 7.38 17.48
CA ASP A 117 16.51 6.91 16.77
C ASP A 117 16.47 5.40 16.45
N ILE A 118 15.35 4.73 16.75
CA ILE A 118 15.20 3.27 16.60
C ILE A 118 14.23 2.99 15.45
N ALA A 119 14.69 2.21 14.46
CA ALA A 119 13.83 1.72 13.39
C ALA A 119 12.66 0.90 13.96
N SER A 120 11.45 1.43 13.83
CA SER A 120 10.22 0.84 14.36
C SER A 120 9.00 1.54 13.76
N ILE A 121 7.83 0.95 13.95
CA ILE A 121 6.56 1.63 13.62
C ILE A 121 6.45 2.92 14.44
N GLY A 122 6.28 4.05 13.76
CA GLY A 122 6.20 5.37 14.37
C GLY A 122 7.54 6.07 14.54
N ALA A 123 8.66 5.50 14.05
CA ALA A 123 9.98 6.13 14.11
C ALA A 123 10.07 7.40 13.25
N VAL A 124 9.33 7.47 12.14
CA VAL A 124 9.38 8.59 11.20
C VAL A 124 8.18 9.52 11.42
N ALA A 125 8.45 10.80 11.70
CA ALA A 125 7.43 11.84 11.84
C ALA A 125 7.10 12.51 10.52
N VAL A 126 8.11 12.87 9.73
CA VAL A 126 7.95 13.43 8.38
C VAL A 126 9.03 12.83 7.48
N PRO A 127 8.67 11.93 6.55
CA PRO A 127 9.64 11.31 5.66
C PRO A 127 10.09 12.31 4.58
N ILE A 128 11.40 12.50 4.42
CA ILE A 128 11.98 13.19 3.27
C ILE A 128 12.81 12.17 2.49
N LEU A 129 12.46 11.93 1.22
CA LEU A 129 13.15 10.99 0.37
C LEU A 129 14.42 11.61 -0.22
N ASP A 130 15.53 10.88 -0.17
CA ASP A 130 16.76 11.19 -0.89
C ASP A 130 16.62 10.72 -2.36
N GLU A 131 16.57 11.67 -3.29
CA GLU A 131 16.40 11.39 -4.72
C GLU A 131 17.57 10.56 -5.29
N ASN A 132 18.80 10.69 -4.77
CA ASN A 132 19.93 9.92 -5.25
C ASN A 132 19.82 8.46 -4.83
N LYS A 133 19.49 8.20 -3.56
CA LYS A 133 19.22 6.83 -3.06
C LYS A 133 18.09 6.18 -3.87
N LEU A 134 17.02 6.94 -4.12
CA LEU A 134 15.85 6.45 -4.84
C LEU A 134 16.13 6.19 -6.33
N ASN A 135 16.86 7.07 -7.00
CA ASN A 135 17.20 6.92 -8.42
C ASN A 135 18.22 5.82 -8.69
N ALA A 136 18.99 5.40 -7.68
CA ALA A 136 19.86 4.23 -7.77
C ALA A 136 19.07 2.91 -7.86
N ILE A 137 17.80 2.91 -7.45
CA ILE A 137 16.92 1.74 -7.51
C ILE A 137 16.14 1.75 -8.84
N PRO A 138 16.17 0.64 -9.63
CA PRO A 138 15.40 0.54 -10.86
C PRO A 138 13.92 0.79 -10.63
N LEU A 139 13.25 1.50 -11.56
CA LEU A 139 11.85 1.90 -11.40
C LEU A 139 10.93 0.71 -11.05
N GLN A 140 11.15 -0.45 -11.67
CA GLN A 140 10.34 -1.65 -11.45
C GLN A 140 10.42 -2.20 -10.02
N GLN A 141 11.52 -1.95 -9.33
CA GLN A 141 11.72 -2.33 -7.92
C GLN A 141 11.11 -1.29 -6.95
N ARG A 142 10.88 -0.06 -7.42
CA ARG A 142 10.34 1.03 -6.60
C ARG A 142 8.98 1.54 -7.07
N LEU A 143 8.20 0.71 -7.78
CA LEU A 143 6.80 1.03 -8.10
C LEU A 143 5.95 1.08 -6.83
N LEU A 144 6.15 0.13 -5.92
CA LEU A 144 5.66 0.20 -4.54
C LEU A 144 6.76 -0.32 -3.61
N PHE A 145 6.96 0.36 -2.49
CA PHE A 145 7.92 -0.06 -1.46
C PHE A 145 7.54 0.50 -0.09
N LYS A 146 8.16 -0.04 0.96
CA LYS A 146 8.05 0.44 2.34
C LYS A 146 9.38 1.02 2.81
N LEU A 147 9.37 1.85 3.86
CA LEU A 147 10.63 2.29 4.47
C LEU A 147 11.23 1.18 5.33
N ASP A 148 12.55 1.07 5.33
CA ASP A 148 13.27 0.20 6.26
C ASP A 148 13.11 0.66 7.70
N GLN A 149 13.14 1.98 7.92
CA GLN A 149 13.08 2.57 9.27
C GLN A 149 11.68 2.54 9.88
N ASP A 150 10.65 2.61 9.05
CA ASP A 150 9.25 2.59 9.49
C ASP A 150 8.36 1.92 8.43
N PRO A 151 8.08 0.61 8.57
CA PRO A 151 7.32 -0.14 7.57
C PRO A 151 5.82 0.24 7.53
N SER A 152 5.36 1.14 8.39
CA SER A 152 4.00 1.69 8.33
C SER A 152 3.82 2.67 7.15
N PHE A 153 4.91 3.21 6.59
CA PHE A 153 4.91 4.00 5.37
C PHE A 153 5.05 3.09 4.15
N MET A 154 4.08 3.17 3.24
CA MET A 154 4.17 2.62 1.90
C MET A 154 4.16 3.76 0.88
N PHE A 155 5.09 3.72 -0.07
CA PHE A 155 5.20 4.67 -1.16
C PHE A 155 4.73 4.02 -2.45
N VAL A 156 3.87 4.72 -3.18
CA VAL A 156 3.33 4.26 -4.47
C VAL A 156 3.72 5.25 -5.55
N HIS A 157 4.46 4.78 -6.56
CA HIS A 157 4.93 5.64 -7.64
C HIS A 157 3.76 6.16 -8.48
N ASP A 158 3.89 7.38 -8.99
CA ASP A 158 2.83 8.06 -9.73
C ASP A 158 2.40 7.31 -10.99
N SER A 159 3.28 6.54 -11.63
CA SER A 159 2.88 5.68 -12.78
C SER A 159 1.85 4.62 -12.40
N VAL A 160 1.93 4.07 -11.19
CA VAL A 160 0.93 3.12 -10.68
C VAL A 160 -0.38 3.85 -10.46
N VAL A 161 -0.32 5.02 -9.83
CA VAL A 161 -1.50 5.86 -9.56
C VAL A 161 -2.18 6.25 -10.87
N ASP A 162 -1.40 6.71 -11.85
CA ASP A 162 -1.90 7.12 -13.16
C ASP A 162 -2.57 5.95 -13.89
N ALA A 163 -1.99 4.75 -13.82
CA ALA A 163 -2.61 3.55 -14.39
C ALA A 163 -3.98 3.25 -13.74
N MET A 164 -4.08 3.35 -12.41
CA MET A 164 -5.34 3.12 -11.69
C MET A 164 -6.39 4.20 -11.99
N LEU A 165 -5.98 5.47 -12.04
CA LEU A 165 -6.86 6.59 -12.39
C LEU A 165 -7.36 6.49 -13.83
N ASN A 166 -6.50 6.13 -14.78
CA ASN A 166 -6.87 5.90 -16.18
C ASN A 166 -7.85 4.73 -16.33
N ALA A 167 -7.73 3.72 -15.47
CA ALA A 167 -8.66 2.61 -15.35
C ALA A 167 -9.95 2.95 -14.58
N LYS A 168 -10.10 4.21 -14.15
CA LYS A 168 -11.26 4.73 -13.41
C LYS A 168 -11.48 4.06 -12.06
N MET A 169 -10.41 3.74 -11.34
CA MET A 169 -10.49 3.40 -9.92
C MET A 169 -11.03 4.59 -9.12
N GLN A 170 -12.08 4.39 -8.33
CA GLN A 170 -12.76 5.48 -7.62
C GLN A 170 -13.20 5.10 -6.20
N ASP A 171 -13.50 3.84 -5.90
CA ASP A 171 -13.96 3.43 -4.57
C ASP A 171 -12.84 2.77 -3.76
N ILE A 172 -12.23 3.54 -2.86
CA ILE A 172 -11.14 3.07 -2.00
C ILE A 172 -11.63 3.02 -0.56
N TRP A 173 -11.58 1.81 0.01
CA TRP A 173 -11.95 1.58 1.40
C TRP A 173 -10.72 1.49 2.27
N VAL A 174 -10.75 2.19 3.39
CA VAL A 174 -9.67 2.15 4.37
C VAL A 174 -10.21 1.51 5.64
N ARG A 175 -9.62 0.38 6.03
CA ARG A 175 -9.87 -0.28 7.32
C ARG A 175 -8.77 0.10 8.29
N TRP A 176 -9.18 0.63 9.43
CA TRP A 176 -8.32 0.95 10.55
C TRP A 176 -8.38 -0.23 11.51
N ALA A 177 -7.24 -0.75 11.98
CA ALA A 177 -7.25 -1.52 13.22
C ALA A 177 -7.62 -0.56 14.36
N GLU A 178 -8.65 -0.91 15.12
CA GLU A 178 -9.05 -0.19 16.34
C GLU A 178 -7.99 -0.34 17.45
#